data_AF-A0A0U1DCV7-F1
#
_entry.id   AF-A0A0U1DCV7-F1
#
_cell.length_a   1.000
_cell.length_b   1.000
_cell.length_c   1.000
_cell.angle_alpha   90.00
_cell.angle_beta   90.00
_cell.angle_gamma   90.00
#
_symmetry.space_group_name_H-M   'P 1'
#
loop_
_entity.id
_entity.type
_entity.pdbx_description
1 polymer ?
#
loop_
_entity_poly.entity_id
_entity_poly.type
_entity_poly.pdbx_seq_one_letter_code
_entity_poly.pdbx_strand_id
1 'polypeptide(L)'
;MSTRSMRRAAMCAVPLAAAAALAGAPAAISDPPAPACQSGFVWRAARPGDAVCVTPETRDKTAQQNAAAANNVQPGDGNVCKPGFVWRNAYSGDAVCVTPDVRDQAAADNVAAASRAVTAGGPCQKWRGVTDELILAEDNGYKVFAYPSLTGQASFEGHGGPEVKGNIITPGGMKGDSFGFTVNWSNGWQSMYTGHIYPDGSARGSYEDFGPPDAGVHRGNWDSVGKFVCDQ
;
A
#
# COMPACT_ATOMS: atom_id res chain seq x y z
N MET A 1 16.07 52.11 68.41
CA MET A 1 15.50 51.85 67.06
C MET A 1 16.60 51.27 66.18
N SER A 2 16.51 49.99 65.81
CA SER A 2 17.32 49.39 64.74
C SER A 2 16.62 48.12 64.26
N THR A 3 16.10 48.19 63.04
CA THR A 3 15.40 47.13 62.30
C THR A 3 16.39 46.18 61.63
N ARG A 4 16.17 44.86 61.71
CA ARG A 4 16.76 43.90 60.74
C ARG A 4 15.74 42.85 60.29
N SER A 5 15.11 43.19 59.16
CA SER A 5 14.80 42.39 57.96
C SER A 5 14.73 40.86 58.09
N MET A 6 13.50 40.31 58.01
CA MET A 6 13.26 38.92 57.61
C MET A 6 13.64 38.71 56.13
N ARG A 7 14.51 37.74 55.85
CA ARG A 7 14.79 37.26 54.49
C ARG A 7 13.77 36.19 54.12
N ARG A 8 12.91 36.47 53.13
CA ARG A 8 12.09 35.45 52.45
C ARG A 8 12.99 34.62 51.54
N ALA A 9 13.06 33.32 51.76
CA ALA A 9 13.69 32.38 50.84
C ALA A 9 12.74 32.13 49.66
N ALA A 10 13.18 32.47 48.46
CA ALA A 10 12.45 32.18 47.22
C ALA A 10 12.66 30.69 46.87
N MET A 11 11.57 29.91 46.81
CA MET A 11 11.58 28.57 46.24
C MET A 11 11.59 28.68 44.72
N CYS A 12 12.71 28.28 44.10
CA CYS A 12 12.79 28.03 42.66
C CYS A 12 12.05 26.73 42.35
N ALA A 13 10.89 26.83 41.69
CA ALA A 13 10.24 25.68 41.07
C ALA A 13 10.93 25.41 39.71
N VAL A 14 11.57 24.27 39.58
CA VAL A 14 12.10 23.76 38.30
C VAL A 14 10.99 22.94 37.64
N PRO A 15 10.50 23.29 36.44
CA PRO A 15 9.51 22.46 35.77
C PRO A 15 10.21 21.24 35.17
N LEU A 16 9.76 20.05 35.56
CA LEU A 16 10.12 18.79 34.90
C LEU A 16 9.39 18.74 33.53
N ALA A 17 10.13 18.94 32.45
CA ALA A 17 9.61 18.67 31.11
C ALA A 17 9.60 17.15 30.88
N ALA A 18 8.41 16.54 30.84
CA ALA A 18 8.26 15.15 30.45
C ALA A 18 8.47 15.01 28.93
N ALA A 19 9.61 14.47 28.53
CA ALA A 19 9.85 14.08 27.14
C ALA A 19 9.05 12.79 26.85
N ALA A 20 7.92 12.92 26.16
CA ALA A 20 7.20 11.78 25.61
C ALA A 20 7.98 11.25 24.40
N ALA A 21 8.66 10.11 24.55
CA ALA A 21 9.22 9.38 23.42
C ALA A 21 8.08 8.78 22.59
N LEU A 22 7.85 9.33 21.40
CA LEU A 22 7.00 8.72 20.38
C LEU A 22 7.72 7.48 19.85
N ALA A 23 7.37 6.31 20.36
CA ALA A 23 7.71 5.05 19.72
C ALA A 23 6.96 4.98 18.39
N GLY A 24 7.66 5.21 17.28
CA GLY A 24 7.11 4.95 15.95
C GLY A 24 6.72 3.48 15.84
N ALA A 25 5.48 3.22 15.40
CA ALA A 25 5.06 1.88 15.07
C ALA A 25 6.00 1.31 13.97
N PRO A 26 6.40 0.04 14.04
CA PRO A 26 7.15 -0.57 12.95
C PRO A 26 6.31 -0.47 11.68
N ALA A 27 6.91 0.04 10.60
CA ALA A 27 6.31 0.02 9.28
C ALA A 27 5.93 -1.44 8.98
N ALA A 28 4.63 -1.69 8.75
CA ALA A 28 4.19 -2.96 8.23
C ALA A 28 4.93 -3.20 6.92
N ILE A 29 5.72 -4.26 6.87
CA ILE A 29 6.33 -4.76 5.65
C ILE A 29 5.15 -5.05 4.72
N SER A 30 4.92 -4.20 3.74
CA SER A 30 3.84 -4.40 2.78
C SER A 30 4.18 -5.64 1.96
N ASP A 31 3.46 -6.72 2.22
CA ASP A 31 3.45 -7.90 1.36
C ASP A 31 3.21 -7.46 -0.10
N PRO A 32 3.77 -8.19 -1.10
CA PRO A 32 3.53 -7.88 -2.51
C PRO A 32 2.03 -7.73 -2.77
N PRO A 33 1.59 -6.79 -3.61
CA PRO A 33 0.18 -6.51 -3.81
C PRO A 33 -0.53 -7.78 -4.30
N ALA A 34 -1.35 -8.37 -3.43
CA ALA A 34 -2.14 -9.53 -3.76
C ALA A 34 -3.24 -9.16 -4.77
N PRO A 35 -3.65 -10.08 -5.66
CA PRO A 35 -4.70 -9.79 -6.62
C PRO A 35 -6.02 -9.43 -5.91
N ALA A 36 -6.76 -8.49 -6.48
CA ALA A 36 -8.10 -8.16 -6.02
C ALA A 36 -9.04 -9.37 -6.20
N CYS A 37 -10.12 -9.45 -5.43
CA CYS A 37 -11.14 -10.48 -5.62
C CYS A 37 -12.16 -10.09 -6.68
N GLN A 38 -12.70 -11.08 -7.41
CA GLN A 38 -13.81 -10.87 -8.33
C GLN A 38 -15.04 -10.33 -7.59
N SER A 39 -15.95 -9.67 -8.31
CA SER A 39 -17.23 -9.22 -7.74
C SER A 39 -17.96 -10.37 -7.04
N GLY A 40 -18.45 -10.13 -5.82
CA GLY A 40 -19.07 -11.16 -4.97
C GLY A 40 -18.09 -11.93 -4.07
N PHE A 41 -16.78 -11.71 -4.19
CA PHE A 41 -15.75 -12.30 -3.34
C PHE A 41 -14.98 -11.22 -2.57
N VAL A 42 -14.42 -11.62 -1.42
CA VAL A 42 -13.62 -10.79 -0.53
C VAL A 42 -12.40 -11.59 -0.04
N TRP A 43 -11.33 -10.90 0.38
CA TRP A 43 -10.22 -11.57 1.04
C TRP A 43 -10.69 -12.26 2.33
N ARG A 44 -10.28 -13.51 2.50
CA ARG A 44 -10.59 -14.34 3.67
C ARG A 44 -10.04 -13.72 4.95
N ALA A 45 -8.89 -13.04 4.87
CA ALA A 45 -8.28 -12.30 5.97
C ALA A 45 -8.14 -13.15 7.25
N ALA A 46 -7.80 -14.44 7.13
CA ALA A 46 -7.63 -15.32 8.28
C ALA A 46 -6.42 -14.94 9.15
N ARG A 47 -5.49 -14.14 8.60
CA ARG A 47 -4.35 -13.52 9.28
C ARG A 47 -3.92 -12.29 8.47
N PRO A 48 -3.02 -11.43 8.99
CA PRO A 48 -2.34 -10.44 8.17
C PRO A 48 -1.70 -11.11 6.93
N GLY A 49 -1.95 -10.54 5.74
CA GLY A 49 -1.46 -11.04 4.46
C GLY A 49 -2.25 -12.20 3.83
N ASP A 50 -3.32 -12.71 4.46
CA ASP A 50 -4.16 -13.76 3.84
C ASP A 50 -5.14 -13.17 2.80
N ALA A 51 -4.72 -13.21 1.54
CA ALA A 51 -5.47 -12.67 0.41
C ALA A 51 -6.24 -13.74 -0.41
N VAL A 52 -6.57 -14.89 0.19
CA VAL A 52 -7.40 -15.91 -0.47
C VAL A 52 -8.81 -15.38 -0.69
N CYS A 53 -9.29 -15.37 -1.94
CA CYS A 53 -10.64 -14.90 -2.28
C CYS A 53 -11.72 -15.94 -1.93
N VAL A 54 -12.66 -15.53 -1.07
CA VAL A 54 -13.79 -16.33 -0.58
C VAL A 54 -15.07 -15.51 -0.59
N THR A 55 -16.23 -16.12 -0.34
CA THR A 55 -17.48 -15.34 -0.19
C THR A 55 -17.48 -14.56 1.13
N PRO A 56 -18.25 -13.47 1.27
CA PRO A 56 -18.38 -12.73 2.52
C PRO A 56 -18.77 -13.62 3.71
N GLU A 57 -19.64 -14.60 3.50
CA GLU A 57 -20.07 -15.53 4.54
C GLU A 57 -18.92 -16.42 5.01
N THR A 58 -18.04 -16.86 4.10
CA THR A 58 -16.86 -17.66 4.45
C THR A 58 -15.82 -16.84 5.19
N ARG A 59 -15.62 -15.56 4.83
CA ARG A 59 -14.77 -14.63 5.59
C ARG A 59 -15.27 -14.49 7.02
N ASP A 60 -16.57 -14.26 7.21
CA ASP A 60 -17.16 -14.04 8.53
C ASP A 60 -17.10 -15.33 9.38
N LYS A 61 -17.35 -16.50 8.78
CA LYS A 61 -17.13 -17.81 9.44
C LYS A 61 -15.68 -18.02 9.85
N THR A 62 -14.73 -17.64 8.98
CA THR A 62 -13.30 -17.76 9.27
C THR A 62 -12.90 -16.90 10.47
N ALA A 63 -13.41 -15.67 10.55
CA ALA A 63 -13.18 -14.78 11.68
C ALA A 63 -13.73 -15.36 12.99
N GLN A 64 -14.93 -15.95 12.96
CA GLN A 64 -15.53 -16.61 14.12
C GLN A 64 -14.72 -17.83 14.59
N GLN A 65 -14.22 -18.63 13.64
CA GLN A 65 -13.37 -19.79 13.95
C GLN A 65 -12.06 -19.37 14.61
N ASN A 66 -11.41 -18.33 14.09
CA ASN A 66 -10.20 -17.77 14.70
C ASN A 66 -10.48 -17.27 16.12
N ALA A 67 -11.60 -16.58 16.34
CA ALA A 67 -11.99 -16.10 17.67
C ALA A 67 -12.28 -17.23 18.67
N ALA A 68 -12.85 -18.35 18.19
CA ALA A 68 -13.15 -19.51 19.01
C ALA A 68 -11.98 -20.50 19.15
N ALA A 69 -10.86 -20.28 18.44
CA ALA A 69 -9.78 -21.25 18.29
C ALA A 69 -9.24 -21.76 19.64
N ALA A 70 -9.03 -20.86 20.60
CA ALA A 70 -8.53 -21.17 21.94
C ALA A 70 -9.47 -22.12 22.72
N ASN A 71 -10.78 -22.07 22.46
CA ASN A 71 -11.76 -22.94 23.14
C ASN A 71 -11.70 -24.39 22.64
N ASN A 72 -11.07 -24.64 21.50
CA ASN A 72 -11.01 -25.96 20.86
C ASN A 72 -9.66 -26.67 21.08
N VAL A 73 -8.74 -26.04 21.80
CA VAL A 73 -7.44 -26.62 22.20
C VAL A 73 -7.59 -27.35 23.53
N GLN A 74 -6.89 -28.48 23.69
CA GLN A 74 -6.83 -29.20 24.95
C GLN A 74 -6.11 -28.36 26.02
N PRO A 75 -6.53 -28.43 27.30
CA PRO A 75 -5.76 -27.82 28.38
C PRO A 75 -4.37 -28.44 28.50
N GLY A 76 -3.31 -27.63 28.49
CA GLY A 76 -1.91 -28.08 28.63
C GLY A 76 -0.93 -27.27 27.76
N ASP A 77 0.35 -27.65 27.79
CA ASP A 77 1.45 -26.94 27.11
C ASP A 77 1.59 -27.33 25.62
N GLY A 78 0.50 -27.30 24.85
CA GLY A 78 0.57 -27.61 23.42
C GLY A 78 -0.69 -27.23 22.62
N ASN A 79 -0.51 -27.03 21.32
CA ASN A 79 -1.61 -26.77 20.37
C ASN A 79 -2.34 -28.07 19.98
N VAL A 80 -2.67 -28.95 20.92
CA VAL A 80 -3.38 -30.20 20.62
C VAL A 80 -4.89 -29.93 20.56
N CYS A 81 -5.55 -30.33 19.47
CA CYS A 81 -6.99 -30.15 19.36
C CYS A 81 -7.78 -31.12 20.24
N LYS A 82 -8.91 -30.65 20.79
CA LYS A 82 -9.86 -31.50 21.52
C LYS A 82 -10.40 -32.61 20.61
N PRO A 83 -10.89 -33.75 21.17
CA PRO A 83 -11.53 -34.80 20.37
C PRO A 83 -12.63 -34.25 19.46
N GLY A 84 -12.62 -34.65 18.19
CA GLY A 84 -13.54 -34.14 17.17
C GLY A 84 -13.06 -32.89 16.42
N PHE A 85 -11.93 -32.30 16.82
CA PHE A 85 -11.30 -31.16 16.16
C PHE A 85 -9.94 -31.55 15.57
N VAL A 86 -9.55 -30.84 14.51
CA VAL A 86 -8.28 -31.00 13.79
C VAL A 86 -7.68 -29.64 13.49
N TRP A 87 -6.36 -29.56 13.26
CA TRP A 87 -5.76 -28.34 12.72
C TRP A 87 -6.32 -28.04 11.34
N ARG A 88 -6.71 -26.79 11.13
CA ARG A 88 -7.26 -26.32 9.87
C ARG A 88 -6.23 -26.38 8.74
N ASN A 89 -4.94 -26.17 9.02
CA ASN A 89 -3.85 -26.27 8.05
C ASN A 89 -4.12 -25.46 6.75
N ALA A 90 -4.78 -24.31 6.85
CA ALA A 90 -5.09 -23.47 5.69
C ALA A 90 -3.85 -22.80 5.10
N TYR A 91 -2.74 -22.74 5.84
CA TYR A 91 -1.46 -22.21 5.39
C TYR A 91 -0.34 -22.79 6.26
N SER A 92 0.92 -22.59 5.85
CA SER A 92 2.07 -22.99 6.66
C SER A 92 2.02 -22.33 8.05
N GLY A 93 1.96 -23.15 9.10
CA GLY A 93 1.84 -22.72 10.49
C GLY A 93 0.41 -22.50 11.02
N ASP A 94 -0.63 -22.80 10.24
CA ASP A 94 -2.03 -22.67 10.69
C ASP A 94 -2.44 -23.80 11.67
N ALA A 95 -2.33 -23.53 12.97
CA ALA A 95 -2.69 -24.48 14.03
C ALA A 95 -4.07 -24.22 14.67
N VAL A 96 -4.97 -23.52 13.96
CA VAL A 96 -6.34 -23.27 14.44
C VAL A 96 -7.13 -24.58 14.50
N CYS A 97 -7.68 -24.93 15.67
CA CYS A 97 -8.49 -26.14 15.86
C CYS A 97 -9.94 -25.93 15.39
N VAL A 98 -10.34 -26.68 14.36
CA VAL A 98 -11.66 -26.62 13.70
C VAL A 98 -12.23 -28.03 13.49
N THR A 99 -13.49 -28.16 13.06
CA THR A 99 -14.03 -29.47 12.66
C THR A 99 -13.41 -29.95 11.34
N PRO A 100 -13.41 -31.27 11.06
CA PRO A 100 -12.88 -31.80 9.79
C PRO A 100 -13.49 -31.14 8.55
N ASP A 101 -14.81 -30.91 8.53
CA ASP A 101 -15.48 -30.26 7.39
C ASP A 101 -14.96 -28.84 7.12
N VAL A 102 -14.59 -28.10 8.17
CA VAL A 102 -14.03 -26.75 8.04
C VAL A 102 -12.60 -26.79 7.52
N ARG A 103 -11.79 -27.76 7.96
CA ARG A 103 -10.45 -27.99 7.38
C ARG A 103 -10.57 -28.26 5.88
N ASP A 104 -11.51 -29.11 5.49
CA ASP A 104 -11.70 -29.50 4.10
C ASP A 104 -12.24 -28.31 3.28
N GLN A 105 -13.14 -27.50 3.84
CA GLN A 105 -13.58 -26.25 3.24
C GLN A 105 -12.43 -25.25 3.03
N ALA A 106 -11.56 -25.07 4.03
CA ALA A 106 -10.41 -24.17 3.92
C ALA A 106 -9.42 -24.62 2.84
N ALA A 107 -9.22 -25.93 2.70
CA ALA A 107 -8.43 -26.50 1.61
C ALA A 107 -9.09 -26.26 0.24
N ALA A 108 -10.41 -26.46 0.13
CA ALA A 108 -11.16 -26.18 -1.10
C ALA A 108 -11.11 -24.69 -1.48
N ASP A 109 -11.17 -23.78 -0.50
CA ASP A 109 -11.03 -22.35 -0.73
C ASP A 109 -9.63 -21.98 -1.22
N ASN A 110 -8.58 -22.61 -0.71
CA ASN A 110 -7.22 -22.41 -1.21
C ASN A 110 -7.08 -22.91 -2.66
N VAL A 111 -7.68 -24.06 -3.00
CA VAL A 111 -7.68 -24.58 -4.37
C VAL A 111 -8.43 -23.64 -5.33
N ALA A 112 -9.56 -23.10 -4.90
CA ALA A 112 -10.38 -22.18 -5.69
C ALA A 112 -9.89 -20.72 -5.65
N ALA A 113 -8.87 -20.39 -4.85
CA ALA A 113 -8.42 -19.03 -4.62
C ALA A 113 -8.10 -18.30 -5.94
N ALA A 114 -7.37 -18.97 -6.84
CA ALA A 114 -6.96 -18.41 -8.12
C ALA A 114 -8.13 -18.13 -9.07
N SER A 115 -9.19 -18.95 -9.07
CA SER A 115 -10.36 -18.74 -9.94
C SER A 115 -11.31 -17.67 -9.43
N ARG A 116 -11.22 -17.31 -8.14
CA ARG A 116 -12.01 -16.27 -7.47
C ARG A 116 -11.28 -14.95 -7.33
N ALA A 117 -9.97 -14.96 -7.51
CA ALA A 117 -9.19 -13.76 -7.73
C ALA A 117 -9.58 -13.16 -9.07
N VAL A 118 -9.52 -11.83 -9.18
CA VAL A 118 -9.28 -11.21 -10.47
C VAL A 118 -7.94 -11.77 -10.90
N THR A 119 -7.98 -12.80 -11.76
CA THR A 119 -6.87 -13.08 -12.66
C THR A 119 -6.51 -11.71 -13.21
N ALA A 120 -5.24 -11.30 -13.20
CA ALA A 120 -4.84 -10.20 -14.06
C ALA A 120 -5.49 -10.51 -15.41
N GLY A 121 -6.56 -9.78 -15.74
CA GLY A 121 -7.32 -10.05 -16.96
C GLY A 121 -6.27 -10.06 -18.04
N GLY A 122 -6.35 -10.99 -19.00
CA GLY A 122 -5.45 -10.94 -20.16
C GLY A 122 -5.27 -9.47 -20.54
N PRO A 123 -4.02 -9.00 -20.70
CA PRO A 123 -3.58 -7.66 -20.30
C PRO A 123 -4.63 -6.63 -20.70
N CYS A 124 -5.07 -5.80 -19.76
CA CYS A 124 -6.01 -4.73 -20.10
C CYS A 124 -5.46 -4.01 -21.34
N GLN A 125 -6.21 -4.08 -22.44
CA GLN A 125 -5.71 -3.59 -23.73
C GLN A 125 -5.71 -2.06 -23.74
N LYS A 126 -6.55 -1.44 -22.92
CA LYS A 126 -6.70 0.00 -22.83
C LYS A 126 -7.08 0.46 -21.43
N TRP A 127 -6.20 1.22 -20.80
CA TRP A 127 -6.47 1.90 -19.55
C TRP A 127 -6.94 3.34 -19.78
N ARG A 128 -7.78 3.83 -18.88
CA ARG A 128 -8.22 5.22 -18.80
C ARG A 128 -8.11 5.69 -17.35
N GLY A 129 -7.58 6.91 -17.16
CA GLY A 129 -7.65 7.55 -15.84
C GLY A 129 -9.10 7.78 -15.41
N VAL A 130 -9.41 7.59 -14.12
CA VAL A 130 -10.74 7.92 -13.57
C VAL A 130 -10.99 9.44 -13.63
N THR A 131 -9.93 10.23 -13.58
CA THR A 131 -9.91 11.69 -13.70
C THR A 131 -9.14 12.10 -14.95
N ASP A 132 -9.42 13.30 -15.44
CA ASP A 132 -8.63 13.92 -16.52
C ASP A 132 -7.26 14.41 -16.04
N GLU A 133 -7.07 14.55 -14.72
CA GLU A 133 -5.78 14.87 -14.12
C GLU A 133 -5.08 13.60 -13.65
N LEU A 134 -3.82 13.46 -14.02
CA LEU A 134 -2.89 12.46 -13.54
C LEU A 134 -1.90 13.11 -12.59
N ILE A 135 -1.80 12.59 -11.37
CA ILE A 135 -0.84 13.06 -10.36
C ILE A 135 0.09 11.90 -10.02
N LEU A 136 1.39 12.09 -10.21
CA LEU A 136 2.44 11.18 -9.76
C LEU A 136 3.07 11.77 -8.50
N ALA A 137 2.97 11.05 -7.39
CA ALA A 137 3.65 11.41 -6.15
C ALA A 137 5.02 10.73 -6.14
N GLU A 138 6.08 11.53 -6.17
CA GLU A 138 7.45 11.04 -6.10
C GLU A 138 7.88 10.82 -4.65
N ASP A 139 8.77 9.85 -4.42
CA ASP A 139 9.32 9.50 -3.10
C ASP A 139 10.12 10.64 -2.43
N ASN A 140 10.64 11.56 -3.23
CA ASN A 140 11.35 12.75 -2.80
C ASN A 140 10.41 13.87 -2.26
N GLY A 141 9.09 13.73 -2.42
CA GLY A 141 8.08 14.70 -1.97
C GLY A 141 7.58 15.68 -3.04
N TYR A 142 8.03 15.55 -4.29
CA TYR A 142 7.46 16.27 -5.43
C TYR A 142 6.17 15.59 -5.93
N LYS A 143 5.33 16.39 -6.60
CA LYS A 143 4.16 15.92 -7.33
C LYS A 143 4.23 16.40 -8.76
N VAL A 144 4.01 15.48 -9.68
CA VAL A 144 3.96 15.74 -11.12
C VAL A 144 2.52 15.68 -11.58
N PHE A 145 2.05 16.71 -12.25
CA PHE A 145 0.71 16.83 -12.82
C PHE A 145 0.79 16.71 -14.34
N ALA A 146 -0.05 15.85 -14.90
CA ALA A 146 -0.15 15.61 -16.34
C ALA A 146 -1.57 15.19 -16.70
N TYR A 147 -1.81 14.90 -17.98
CA TYR A 147 -3.03 14.25 -18.44
C TYR A 147 -2.78 12.74 -18.63
N PRO A 148 -3.76 11.85 -18.35
CA PRO A 148 -3.65 10.42 -18.63
C PRO A 148 -3.40 10.09 -20.11
N SER A 149 -3.65 11.03 -21.04
CA SER A 149 -3.24 10.87 -22.45
C SER A 149 -1.73 10.79 -22.64
N LEU A 150 -0.94 11.22 -21.63
CA LEU A 150 0.51 11.35 -21.68
C LEU A 150 0.99 12.19 -22.87
N THR A 151 0.24 13.26 -23.15
CA THR A 151 0.51 14.23 -24.22
C THR A 151 0.27 15.64 -23.73
N GLY A 152 0.88 16.62 -24.40
CA GLY A 152 0.68 18.04 -24.09
C GLY A 152 1.61 18.53 -22.97
N GLN A 153 1.04 19.28 -22.03
CA GLN A 153 1.78 19.93 -20.95
C GLN A 153 1.80 19.06 -19.69
N ALA A 154 2.87 19.23 -18.91
CA ALA A 154 2.98 18.72 -17.56
C ALA A 154 3.49 19.83 -16.65
N SER A 155 3.38 19.63 -15.35
CA SER A 155 3.99 20.49 -14.35
C SER A 155 4.43 19.69 -13.15
N PHE A 156 5.31 20.25 -12.32
CA PHE A 156 5.58 19.68 -11.02
C PHE A 156 5.64 20.77 -9.94
N GLU A 157 5.30 20.39 -8.72
CA GLU A 157 5.42 21.22 -7.53
C GLU A 157 5.95 20.39 -6.35
N GLY A 158 6.59 21.04 -5.38
CA GLY A 158 7.11 20.36 -4.19
C GLY A 158 7.94 21.27 -3.32
N HIS A 159 8.15 20.86 -2.06
CA HIS A 159 8.98 21.58 -1.07
C HIS A 159 8.65 23.08 -0.87
N GLY A 160 7.42 23.50 -1.18
CA GLY A 160 7.01 24.90 -1.09
C GLY A 160 7.60 25.81 -2.17
N GLY A 161 8.24 25.25 -3.20
CA GLY A 161 8.74 25.98 -4.36
C GLY A 161 7.62 26.31 -5.37
N PRO A 162 7.89 27.24 -6.32
CA PRO A 162 6.94 27.54 -7.39
C PRO A 162 6.79 26.34 -8.33
N GLU A 163 5.61 26.24 -8.93
CA GLU A 163 5.31 25.24 -9.95
C GLU A 163 6.21 25.43 -11.19
N VAL A 164 6.81 24.35 -11.67
CA VAL A 164 7.62 24.33 -12.90
C VAL A 164 6.81 23.68 -14.01
N LYS A 165 6.75 24.32 -15.18
CA LYS A 165 6.00 23.81 -16.34
C LYS A 165 6.91 23.04 -17.29
N GLY A 166 6.35 22.10 -18.03
CA GLY A 166 7.07 21.30 -19.02
C GLY A 166 6.18 20.83 -20.15
N ASN A 167 6.82 20.31 -21.19
CA ASN A 167 6.16 19.72 -22.35
C ASN A 167 6.52 18.24 -22.45
N ILE A 168 5.52 17.39 -22.66
CA ILE A 168 5.74 15.96 -22.88
C ILE A 168 6.23 15.77 -24.33
N ILE A 169 7.46 15.25 -24.49
CA ILE A 169 8.16 15.18 -25.78
C ILE A 169 8.24 13.78 -26.39
N THR A 170 8.11 12.74 -25.57
CA THR A 170 8.10 11.35 -26.04
C THR A 170 6.95 10.65 -25.35
N PRO A 171 5.79 10.52 -26.02
CA PRO A 171 4.71 9.70 -25.49
C PRO A 171 5.11 8.24 -25.65
N GLY A 172 5.55 7.59 -24.56
CA GLY A 172 5.54 6.13 -24.50
C GLY A 172 4.10 5.59 -24.50
N GLY A 173 3.17 6.41 -23.99
CA GLY A 173 1.75 6.11 -23.91
C GLY A 173 1.46 5.04 -22.86
N MET A 174 0.17 4.71 -22.71
CA MET A 174 -0.26 3.51 -21.99
C MET A 174 -0.43 2.39 -23.03
N LYS A 175 0.53 1.45 -23.12
CA LYS A 175 0.47 0.31 -24.03
C LYS A 175 0.36 -0.98 -23.22
N GLY A 176 -0.81 -1.61 -23.25
CA GLY A 176 -1.13 -2.64 -22.27
C GLY A 176 -1.08 -2.03 -20.87
N ASP A 177 -0.38 -2.67 -19.94
CA ASP A 177 -0.12 -2.15 -18.59
C ASP A 177 1.09 -1.20 -18.53
N SER A 178 1.92 -1.12 -19.57
CA SER A 178 3.12 -0.28 -19.54
C SER A 178 2.78 1.20 -19.58
N PHE A 179 3.49 1.99 -18.79
CA PHE A 179 3.31 3.42 -18.62
C PHE A 179 4.65 4.11 -18.85
N GLY A 180 4.71 5.13 -19.70
CA GLY A 180 5.93 5.92 -19.81
C GLY A 180 5.80 7.18 -20.65
N PHE A 181 6.55 8.21 -20.26
CA PHE A 181 6.64 9.48 -20.97
C PHE A 181 7.87 10.27 -20.56
N THR A 182 8.33 11.16 -21.43
CA THR A 182 9.44 12.07 -21.15
C THR A 182 8.98 13.52 -21.19
N VAL A 183 9.40 14.33 -20.22
CA VAL A 183 9.08 15.75 -20.10
C VAL A 183 10.34 16.59 -20.26
N ASN A 184 10.27 17.66 -21.06
CA ASN A 184 11.23 18.76 -21.01
C ASN A 184 10.67 19.88 -20.12
N TRP A 185 11.36 20.17 -19.03
CA TRP A 185 10.99 21.21 -18.08
C TRP A 185 11.55 22.57 -18.47
N SER A 186 10.82 23.63 -18.13
CA SER A 186 11.21 25.01 -18.44
C SER A 186 12.47 25.48 -17.70
N ASN A 187 12.91 24.75 -16.68
CA ASN A 187 14.13 25.00 -15.93
C ASN A 187 15.38 24.32 -16.55
N GLY A 188 15.25 23.72 -17.74
CA GLY A 188 16.36 23.09 -18.46
C GLY A 188 16.62 21.63 -18.11
N TRP A 189 15.82 21.03 -17.23
CA TRP A 189 15.86 19.61 -16.93
C TRP A 189 14.98 18.80 -17.87
N GLN A 190 15.29 17.53 -18.02
CA GLN A 190 14.45 16.54 -18.69
C GLN A 190 14.20 15.38 -17.73
N SER A 191 12.96 14.92 -17.62
CA SER A 191 12.62 13.75 -16.79
C SER A 191 11.99 12.66 -17.63
N MET A 192 12.43 11.43 -17.44
CA MET A 192 11.86 10.23 -18.05
C MET A 192 11.13 9.41 -16.99
N TYR A 193 9.82 9.23 -17.17
CA TYR A 193 8.98 8.42 -16.29
C TYR A 193 8.68 7.07 -16.95
N THR A 194 8.82 5.98 -16.19
CA THR A 194 8.49 4.61 -16.62
C THR A 194 7.75 3.88 -15.51
N GLY A 195 6.86 2.93 -15.83
CA GLY A 195 6.11 2.17 -14.84
C GLY A 195 5.08 1.22 -15.43
N HIS A 196 4.23 0.69 -14.55
CA HIS A 196 3.15 -0.24 -14.90
C HIS A 196 1.85 0.10 -14.18
N ILE A 197 0.72 -0.19 -14.82
CA ILE A 197 -0.63 -0.15 -14.24
C ILE A 197 -0.99 -1.55 -13.73
N TYR A 198 -1.29 -1.63 -12.44
CA TYR A 198 -1.59 -2.89 -11.77
C TYR A 198 -3.10 -3.19 -11.78
N PRO A 199 -3.49 -4.46 -11.54
CA PRO A 199 -4.90 -4.86 -11.50
C PRO A 199 -5.76 -4.09 -10.49
N ASP A 200 -5.15 -3.48 -9.47
CA ASP A 200 -5.82 -2.61 -8.48
C ASP A 200 -6.05 -1.17 -9.00
N GLY A 201 -5.76 -0.92 -10.28
CA GLY A 201 -5.86 0.36 -10.96
C GLY A 201 -4.80 1.38 -10.54
N SER A 202 -3.82 1.04 -9.69
CA SER A 202 -2.70 1.94 -9.41
C SER A 202 -1.67 1.89 -10.53
N ALA A 203 -1.04 3.01 -10.85
CA ALA A 203 0.19 3.03 -11.62
C ALA A 203 1.37 3.30 -10.67
N ARG A 204 2.47 2.57 -10.84
CA ARG A 204 3.70 2.76 -10.05
C ARG A 204 4.90 2.59 -10.94
N GLY A 205 6.01 3.25 -10.60
CA GLY A 205 7.21 3.16 -11.41
C GLY A 205 8.38 3.99 -10.89
N SER A 206 9.29 4.30 -11.81
CA SER A 206 10.49 5.10 -11.55
C SER A 206 10.61 6.29 -12.49
N TYR A 207 11.40 7.27 -12.07
CA TYR A 207 11.81 8.39 -12.89
C TYR A 207 13.34 8.51 -12.96
N GLU A 208 13.83 9.08 -14.04
CA GLU A 208 15.21 9.55 -14.18
C GLU A 208 15.21 11.03 -14.62
N ASP A 209 15.90 11.89 -13.87
CA ASP A 209 16.07 13.30 -14.20
C ASP A 209 17.46 13.55 -14.77
N PHE A 210 17.48 14.16 -15.95
CA PHE A 210 18.65 14.54 -16.69
C PHE A 210 18.77 16.06 -16.64
N GLY A 211 19.79 16.54 -15.93
CA GLY A 211 20.06 17.96 -15.82
C GLY A 211 20.94 18.48 -16.97
N PRO A 212 21.33 19.77 -16.88
CA PRO A 212 22.40 20.33 -17.69
C PRO A 212 23.70 19.51 -17.54
N PRO A 213 24.70 19.73 -18.43
CA PRO A 213 26.01 19.12 -18.29
C PRO A 213 26.55 19.24 -16.85
N ASP A 214 27.11 18.15 -16.34
CA ASP A 214 27.68 18.02 -14.99
C ASP A 214 26.70 17.95 -13.80
N ALA A 215 25.39 18.04 -14.00
CA ALA A 215 24.39 17.93 -12.92
C ALA A 215 24.18 16.50 -12.39
N GLY A 216 24.65 15.48 -13.11
CA GLY A 216 24.37 14.08 -12.80
C GLY A 216 22.94 13.65 -13.18
N VAL A 217 22.63 12.37 -12.96
CA VAL A 217 21.28 11.81 -13.17
C VAL A 217 20.66 11.52 -11.81
N HIS A 218 19.51 12.11 -11.52
CA HIS A 218 18.72 11.78 -10.32
C HIS A 218 17.69 10.71 -10.65
N ARG A 219 17.35 9.89 -9.66
CA ARG A 219 16.41 8.78 -9.82
C ARG A 219 15.59 8.62 -8.56
N GLY A 220 14.36 8.17 -8.73
CA GLY A 220 13.50 7.78 -7.64
C GLY A 220 12.29 7.02 -8.14
N ASN A 221 11.35 6.80 -7.23
CA ASN A 221 10.10 6.10 -7.50
C ASN A 221 8.91 7.06 -7.44
N TRP A 222 7.83 6.65 -8.08
CA TRP A 222 6.56 7.36 -8.02
C TRP A 222 5.38 6.40 -7.92
N ASP A 223 4.32 6.89 -7.28
CA ASP A 223 3.00 6.25 -7.22
C ASP A 223 1.94 7.20 -7.77
N SER A 224 0.99 6.69 -8.55
CA SER A 224 -0.16 7.50 -8.98
C SER A 224 -1.11 7.75 -7.82
N VAL A 225 -1.50 9.01 -7.62
CA VAL A 225 -2.53 9.36 -6.63
C VAL A 225 -3.92 8.91 -7.09
N GLY A 226 -4.19 9.08 -8.39
CA GLY A 226 -5.42 8.63 -9.03
C GLY A 226 -5.39 7.15 -9.39
N LYS A 227 -6.57 6.60 -9.74
CA LYS A 227 -6.74 5.24 -10.24
C LYS A 227 -7.03 5.23 -11.74
N PHE A 228 -6.68 4.13 -12.38
CA PHE A 228 -7.02 3.79 -13.75
C PHE A 228 -8.09 2.70 -13.77
N VAL A 229 -8.98 2.78 -14.75
CA VAL A 229 -9.97 1.76 -15.07
C VAL A 229 -9.66 1.15 -16.42
N CYS A 230 -9.97 -0.13 -16.56
CA CYS A 230 -9.82 -0.83 -17.82
C CYS A 230 -11.06 -0.58 -18.68
N ASP A 231 -10.88 0.04 -19.86
CA ASP A 231 -11.90 0.06 -20.90
C ASP A 231 -11.83 -1.31 -21.62
N GLN A 232 -12.92 -2.09 -21.55
CA GLN A 232 -13.05 -3.36 -22.27
C GLN A 232 -13.25 -3.15 -23.77
#